data_AF-A0A1G6K1D8-F1
#
_entry.id   AF-A0A1G6K1D8-F1
#
_cell.length_a   1.000
_cell.length_b   1.000
_cell.length_c   1.000
_cell.angle_alpha   90.00
_cell.angle_beta   90.00
_cell.angle_gamma   90.00
#
_symmetry.space_group_name_H-M   'P 1'
#
loop_
_entity.id
_entity.type
_entity.pdbx_description
1 polymer ?
#
loop_
_entity_poly.entity_id
_entity_poly.type
_entity_poly.pdbx_seq_one_letter_code
_entity_poly.pdbx_strand_id
1 'polypeptide(L)'
;MPFSSANLTALIQGNNFTLWQYRTADSRAAVTAAGYFAAVAGNLKAGDLMVLQAADAMALLPIRTGPALGTGVTLDGAVGPLNTIRSVAQRFGFGQAAAAVVRTVILAPFAASIVAGTSIPVSATVLGPISQVVFSLRDGTGAIIPPVQVVAVVSGGASASFPTPALGTGYRIRVEDAADPSLGVVSRSFNVGADLRLILAENDTKLLSEAGDVLKQ
;
A
#
# COMPACT_ATOMS: atom_id res chain seq x y z
N MET A 1 -21.62 -19.29 -61.44
CA MET A 1 -21.99 -20.53 -62.16
C MET A 1 -22.27 -21.62 -61.15
N PRO A 2 -23.00 -22.70 -61.48
CA PRO A 2 -23.07 -23.85 -60.59
C PRO A 2 -21.70 -24.54 -60.51
N PHE A 3 -21.45 -25.22 -59.40
CA PHE A 3 -20.26 -26.05 -59.19
C PHE A 3 -19.98 -26.98 -60.39
N SER A 4 -18.70 -27.09 -60.78
CA SER A 4 -18.24 -27.98 -61.85
C SER A 4 -17.26 -29.01 -61.30
N SER A 5 -17.66 -30.29 -61.29
CA SER A 5 -16.79 -31.39 -60.85
C SER A 5 -15.55 -31.55 -61.74
N ALA A 6 -15.61 -31.13 -63.01
CA ALA A 6 -14.46 -31.16 -63.92
C ALA A 6 -13.30 -30.28 -63.45
N ASN A 7 -13.59 -29.26 -62.63
CA ASN A 7 -12.57 -28.34 -62.12
C ASN A 7 -12.05 -28.73 -60.72
N LEU A 8 -12.51 -29.85 -60.17
CA LEU A 8 -12.07 -30.39 -58.89
C LEU A 8 -11.12 -31.57 -59.14
N THR A 9 -9.88 -31.46 -58.65
CA THR A 9 -8.86 -32.49 -58.85
C THR A 9 -8.19 -32.83 -57.52
N ALA A 10 -7.99 -34.11 -57.25
CA ALA A 10 -7.15 -34.54 -56.13
C ALA A 10 -5.68 -34.45 -56.55
N LEU A 11 -4.90 -33.62 -55.85
CA LEU A 11 -3.47 -33.46 -56.07
C LEU A 11 -2.66 -34.55 -55.36
N ILE A 12 -3.05 -34.87 -54.13
CA ILE A 12 -2.39 -35.88 -53.29
C ILE A 12 -3.48 -36.66 -52.57
N GLN A 13 -3.39 -37.99 -52.59
CA GLN A 13 -4.25 -38.89 -51.82
C GLN A 13 -3.38 -39.79 -50.95
N GLY A 14 -3.51 -39.67 -49.64
CA GLY A 14 -2.84 -40.50 -48.64
C GLY A 14 -3.82 -41.24 -47.74
N ASN A 15 -3.28 -41.97 -46.76
CA ASN A 15 -4.03 -42.81 -45.81
C ASN A 15 -4.86 -41.94 -44.82
N ASN A 16 -5.94 -41.34 -45.32
CA ASN A 16 -6.94 -40.50 -44.63
C ASN A 16 -6.80 -38.98 -44.83
N PHE A 17 -6.08 -38.55 -45.87
CA PHE A 17 -6.00 -37.14 -46.23
C PHE A 17 -5.93 -36.98 -47.75
N THR A 18 -6.75 -36.10 -48.29
CA THR A 18 -6.68 -35.65 -49.68
C THR A 18 -6.41 -34.16 -49.75
N LEU A 19 -5.38 -33.78 -50.52
CA LEU A 19 -5.20 -32.41 -50.98
C LEU A 19 -5.95 -32.23 -52.29
N TRP A 20 -6.96 -31.38 -52.30
CA TRP A 20 -7.75 -31.02 -53.46
C TRP A 20 -7.24 -29.72 -54.07
N GLN A 21 -7.43 -29.58 -55.38
CA GLN A 21 -7.39 -28.30 -56.07
C GLN A 21 -8.77 -28.06 -56.68
N TYR A 22 -9.30 -26.86 -56.49
CA TYR A 22 -10.50 -26.41 -57.16
C TYR A 22 -10.29 -25.05 -57.82
N ARG A 23 -10.59 -24.97 -59.11
CA ARG A 23 -10.50 -23.72 -59.88
C ARG A 23 -11.90 -23.30 -60.37
N THR A 24 -12.27 -22.05 -60.12
CA THR A 24 -13.55 -21.53 -60.62
C THR A 24 -13.45 -20.04 -60.92
N ALA A 25 -14.37 -19.57 -61.77
CA ALA A 25 -14.62 -18.14 -61.99
C ALA A 25 -15.59 -17.55 -60.95
N ASP A 26 -16.10 -18.35 -60.03
CA ASP A 26 -16.92 -17.86 -58.91
C ASP A 26 -16.04 -17.17 -57.85
N SER A 27 -16.62 -16.22 -57.11
CA SER A 27 -15.95 -15.58 -55.99
C SER A 27 -15.76 -16.56 -54.83
N ARG A 28 -14.76 -16.33 -53.99
CA ARG A 28 -14.51 -17.16 -52.80
C ARG A 28 -15.74 -17.24 -51.90
N ALA A 29 -16.42 -16.11 -51.69
CA ALA A 29 -17.64 -16.05 -50.89
C ALA A 29 -18.72 -17.02 -51.42
N ALA A 30 -18.89 -17.07 -52.74
CA ALA A 30 -19.83 -17.99 -53.39
C ALA A 30 -19.40 -19.46 -53.24
N VAL A 31 -18.11 -19.75 -53.39
CA VAL A 31 -17.56 -21.12 -53.23
C VAL A 31 -17.69 -21.63 -51.80
N THR A 32 -17.53 -20.75 -50.82
CA THR A 32 -17.68 -21.09 -49.39
C THR A 32 -19.13 -21.11 -48.91
N ALA A 33 -20.10 -20.78 -49.77
CA ALA A 33 -21.51 -20.85 -49.41
C ALA A 33 -21.94 -22.30 -49.14
N ALA A 34 -22.89 -22.47 -48.22
CA ALA A 34 -23.40 -23.78 -47.87
C ALA A 34 -23.96 -24.51 -49.11
N GLY A 35 -23.58 -25.78 -49.28
CA GLY A 35 -24.10 -26.63 -50.36
C GLY A 35 -23.42 -26.46 -51.72
N TYR A 36 -22.44 -25.55 -51.87
CA TYR A 36 -21.74 -25.36 -53.14
C TYR A 36 -21.10 -26.66 -53.66
N PHE A 37 -20.53 -27.49 -52.79
CA PHE A 37 -19.95 -28.80 -53.13
C PHE A 37 -20.88 -30.00 -52.91
N ALA A 38 -22.20 -29.78 -52.80
CA ALA A 38 -23.14 -30.87 -52.49
C ALA A 38 -23.06 -32.05 -53.48
N ALA A 39 -22.82 -31.77 -54.76
CA ALA A 39 -22.72 -32.78 -55.81
C ALA A 39 -21.55 -33.77 -55.63
N VAL A 40 -20.53 -33.42 -54.83
CA VAL A 40 -19.34 -34.23 -54.56
C VAL A 40 -19.11 -34.47 -53.07
N ALA A 41 -20.14 -34.24 -52.23
CA ALA A 41 -20.04 -34.35 -50.78
C ALA A 41 -19.51 -35.71 -50.28
N GLY A 42 -19.79 -36.80 -51.00
CA GLY A 42 -19.30 -38.13 -50.67
C GLY A 42 -17.79 -38.32 -50.86
N ASN A 43 -17.15 -37.48 -51.67
CA ASN A 43 -15.72 -37.55 -51.96
C ASN A 43 -14.88 -36.67 -51.04
N LEU A 44 -15.47 -35.59 -50.52
CA LEU A 44 -14.81 -34.62 -49.65
C LEU A 44 -14.91 -35.09 -48.20
N LYS A 45 -13.80 -35.48 -47.59
CA LYS A 45 -13.76 -35.97 -46.20
C LYS A 45 -13.34 -34.86 -45.25
N ALA A 46 -13.92 -34.86 -44.06
CA ALA A 46 -13.47 -33.96 -42.99
C ALA A 46 -11.98 -34.21 -42.70
N GLY A 47 -11.18 -33.14 -42.67
CA GLY A 47 -9.73 -33.23 -42.52
C GLY A 47 -8.93 -33.09 -43.82
N ASP A 48 -9.58 -33.23 -44.98
CA ASP A 48 -8.99 -32.87 -46.28
C ASP A 48 -8.69 -31.36 -46.36
N LEU A 49 -7.77 -30.98 -47.25
CA LEU A 49 -7.47 -29.58 -47.56
C LEU A 49 -7.75 -29.30 -49.03
N MET A 50 -8.18 -28.07 -49.34
CA MET A 50 -8.42 -27.60 -50.69
C MET A 50 -7.60 -26.35 -50.97
N VAL A 51 -6.80 -26.39 -52.03
CA VAL A 51 -6.26 -25.21 -52.69
C VAL A 51 -7.35 -24.65 -53.61
N LEU A 52 -8.00 -23.58 -53.17
CA LEU A 52 -9.01 -22.86 -53.93
C LEU A 52 -8.36 -21.77 -54.77
N GLN A 53 -8.67 -21.76 -56.06
CA GLN A 53 -8.40 -20.68 -56.99
C GLN A 53 -9.75 -20.13 -57.47
N ALA A 54 -10.24 -19.13 -56.75
CA ALA A 54 -11.45 -18.39 -57.08
C ALA A 54 -11.11 -17.17 -57.97
N ALA A 55 -12.13 -16.47 -58.47
CA ALA A 55 -11.92 -15.28 -59.28
C ALA A 55 -11.27 -14.10 -58.52
N ASP A 56 -11.43 -14.06 -57.20
CA ASP A 56 -11.02 -12.94 -56.33
C ASP A 56 -10.05 -13.34 -55.21
N ALA A 57 -9.68 -14.62 -55.10
CA ALA A 57 -8.76 -15.09 -54.07
C ALA A 57 -8.11 -16.45 -54.39
N MET A 58 -6.89 -16.62 -53.92
CA MET A 58 -6.23 -17.90 -53.71
C MET A 58 -6.27 -18.25 -52.23
N ALA A 59 -6.77 -19.43 -51.88
CA ALA A 59 -6.96 -19.81 -50.49
C ALA A 59 -6.62 -21.27 -50.23
N LEU A 60 -6.17 -21.55 -49.00
CA LEU A 60 -6.09 -22.90 -48.46
C LEU A 60 -7.25 -23.10 -47.49
N LEU A 61 -8.18 -23.99 -47.85
CA LEU A 61 -9.42 -24.20 -47.11
C LEU A 61 -9.46 -25.62 -46.52
N PRO A 62 -9.68 -25.78 -45.20
CA PRO A 62 -9.93 -27.09 -44.61
C PRO A 62 -11.36 -27.55 -44.90
N ILE A 63 -11.52 -28.82 -45.25
CA ILE A 63 -12.83 -29.47 -45.36
C ILE A 63 -13.28 -29.88 -43.96
N ARG A 64 -14.46 -29.41 -43.54
CA ARG A 64 -15.07 -29.72 -42.24
C ARG A 64 -16.03 -30.91 -42.36
N THR A 65 -16.82 -31.17 -41.34
CA THR A 65 -17.86 -32.21 -41.39
C THR A 65 -18.86 -31.92 -42.51
N GLY A 66 -19.01 -32.84 -43.46
CA GLY A 66 -19.83 -32.68 -44.66
C GLY A 66 -19.16 -31.83 -45.76
N PRO A 67 -19.88 -31.38 -46.80
CA PRO A 67 -19.31 -30.57 -47.90
C PRO A 67 -19.03 -29.10 -47.50
N ALA A 68 -18.85 -28.82 -46.20
CA ALA A 68 -18.63 -27.48 -45.67
C ALA A 68 -17.14 -27.14 -45.62
N LEU A 69 -16.79 -25.93 -46.06
CA LEU A 69 -15.43 -25.39 -46.00
C LEU A 69 -15.23 -24.58 -44.71
N GLY A 70 -14.04 -24.66 -44.11
CA GLY A 70 -13.65 -23.83 -42.97
C GLY A 70 -13.11 -22.46 -43.38
N THR A 71 -12.82 -21.61 -42.38
CA THR A 71 -12.41 -20.20 -42.57
C THR A 71 -11.10 -20.00 -43.34
N GLY A 72 -10.22 -21.01 -43.37
CA GLY A 72 -9.05 -21.08 -44.25
C GLY A 72 -8.05 -19.93 -44.15
N VAL A 73 -7.02 -19.96 -44.99
CA VAL A 73 -6.00 -18.91 -45.11
C VAL A 73 -6.03 -18.37 -46.53
N THR A 74 -6.19 -17.05 -46.68
CA THR A 74 -6.02 -16.38 -47.98
C THR A 74 -4.52 -16.23 -48.26
N LEU A 75 -4.07 -16.71 -49.40
CA LEU A 75 -2.66 -16.77 -49.78
C LEU A 75 -2.21 -15.55 -50.60
N ASP A 76 -3.16 -14.79 -51.13
CA ASP A 76 -2.96 -13.59 -51.95
C ASP A 76 -3.57 -12.32 -51.30
N GLY A 77 -3.89 -12.40 -50.01
CA GLY A 77 -4.35 -11.24 -49.25
C GLY A 77 -3.23 -10.21 -49.06
N ALA A 78 -3.60 -8.93 -48.92
CA ALA A 78 -2.64 -7.87 -48.60
C ALA A 78 -1.83 -8.24 -47.34
N VAL A 79 -0.51 -8.34 -47.48
CA VAL A 79 0.39 -8.68 -46.36
C VAL A 79 0.52 -7.45 -45.48
N GLY A 80 -0.07 -7.48 -44.28
CA GLY A 80 0.15 -6.46 -43.25
C GLY A 80 1.59 -6.50 -42.71
N PRO A 81 2.08 -5.44 -42.05
CA PRO A 81 3.43 -5.42 -41.48
C PRO A 81 3.62 -6.54 -40.45
N LEU A 82 4.77 -7.21 -40.52
CA LEU A 82 5.15 -8.33 -39.65
C LEU A 82 5.21 -7.88 -38.17
N ASN A 83 4.33 -8.42 -37.32
CA ASN A 83 4.36 -8.14 -35.89
C ASN A 83 5.49 -8.92 -35.21
N THR A 84 6.56 -8.23 -34.81
CA THR A 84 7.73 -8.84 -34.17
C THR A 84 7.70 -8.54 -32.67
N ILE A 85 7.40 -9.54 -31.83
CA ILE A 85 7.40 -9.39 -30.38
C ILE A 85 8.79 -9.74 -29.84
N ARG A 86 9.48 -8.77 -29.23
CA ARG A 86 10.73 -8.99 -28.49
C ARG A 86 10.48 -8.73 -27.01
N SER A 87 10.76 -9.72 -26.16
CA SER A 87 10.65 -9.61 -24.70
C SER A 87 12.00 -9.85 -24.03
N VAL A 88 12.31 -9.04 -23.01
CA VAL A 88 13.45 -9.23 -22.11
C VAL A 88 12.96 -9.09 -20.68
N ALA A 89 13.48 -9.92 -19.77
CA ALA A 89 13.24 -9.78 -18.33
C ALA A 89 14.46 -9.11 -17.68
N GLN A 90 14.27 -7.95 -17.05
CA GLN A 90 15.30 -7.28 -16.27
C GLN A 90 14.98 -7.40 -14.78
N ARG A 91 15.97 -7.79 -13.98
CA ARG A 91 15.85 -7.89 -12.52
C ARG A 91 16.70 -6.80 -11.89
N PHE A 92 16.13 -6.11 -10.90
CA PHE A 92 16.87 -5.20 -10.03
C PHE A 92 16.79 -5.74 -8.60
N GLY A 93 17.91 -5.70 -7.90
CA GLY A 93 17.98 -5.98 -6.48
C GLY A 93 18.41 -4.73 -5.72
N PHE A 94 17.85 -4.51 -4.54
CA PHE A 94 18.27 -3.47 -3.62
C PHE A 94 18.72 -4.12 -2.31
N GLY A 95 19.91 -3.77 -1.85
CA GLY A 95 20.39 -4.11 -0.52
C GLY A 95 20.37 -2.88 0.36
N GLN A 96 19.77 -2.96 1.54
CA GLN A 96 19.84 -1.93 2.56
C GLN A 96 20.61 -2.48 3.76
N ALA A 97 21.67 -1.80 4.16
CA ALA A 97 22.33 -2.04 5.44
C ALA A 97 21.78 -1.04 6.46
N ALA A 98 21.25 -1.54 7.57
CA ALA A 98 20.81 -0.72 8.70
C ALA A 98 21.50 -1.23 9.97
N ALA A 99 22.00 -0.31 10.80
CA ALA A 99 22.54 -0.61 12.12
C ALA A 99 21.52 -0.18 13.19
N ALA A 100 21.32 -1.02 14.21
CA ALA A 100 20.50 -0.66 15.35
C ALA A 100 21.25 0.37 16.22
N VAL A 101 20.59 1.50 16.49
CA VAL A 101 21.11 2.52 17.41
C VAL A 101 20.28 2.46 18.67
N VAL A 102 20.91 2.14 19.80
CA VAL A 102 20.25 2.14 21.11
C VAL A 102 20.02 3.58 21.55
N ARG A 103 18.76 3.91 21.83
CA ARG A 103 18.30 5.20 22.34
C ARG A 103 17.44 4.97 23.57
N THR A 104 17.74 5.66 24.67
CA THR A 104 17.01 5.50 25.94
C THR A 104 16.83 6.86 26.61
N VAL A 105 15.64 7.10 27.16
CA VAL A 105 15.34 8.23 28.02
C VAL A 105 14.88 7.69 29.38
N ILE A 106 15.44 8.19 30.46
CA ILE A 106 15.11 7.79 31.83
C ILE A 106 14.74 9.05 32.61
N LEU A 107 13.48 9.16 33.04
CA LEU A 107 13.04 10.26 33.89
C LEU A 107 13.48 10.02 35.33
N ALA A 108 14.12 11.02 35.95
CA ALA A 108 14.57 10.93 37.34
C ALA A 108 13.37 10.92 38.31
N PRO A 109 13.48 10.21 39.46
CA PRO A 109 12.45 10.25 40.49
C PRO A 109 12.36 11.66 41.11
N PHE A 110 11.13 12.10 41.39
CA PHE A 110 10.84 13.34 42.11
C PHE A 110 9.73 13.14 43.15
N ALA A 111 9.52 14.16 43.98
CA ALA A 111 8.54 14.14 45.07
C ALA A 111 7.11 13.93 44.54
N ALA A 112 6.34 13.05 45.19
CA ALA A 112 4.97 12.74 44.81
C ALA A 112 3.92 13.70 45.42
N SER A 113 4.33 14.48 46.44
CA SER A 113 3.50 15.52 47.04
C SER A 113 4.17 16.86 46.78
N ILE A 114 3.48 17.72 46.03
CA ILE A 114 3.98 19.02 45.63
C ILE A 114 3.06 20.09 46.21
N VAL A 115 3.66 21.16 46.74
CA VAL A 115 2.91 22.29 47.32
C VAL A 115 2.59 23.29 46.22
N ALA A 116 1.33 23.73 46.14
CA ALA A 116 0.89 24.76 45.20
C ALA A 116 1.68 26.07 45.37
N GLY A 117 1.89 26.79 44.28
CA GLY A 117 2.67 28.04 44.26
C GLY A 117 4.19 27.85 44.21
N THR A 118 4.67 26.60 44.11
CA THR A 118 6.11 26.28 43.94
C THR A 118 6.43 25.88 42.49
N SER A 119 7.70 25.55 42.22
CA SER A 119 8.15 24.99 40.94
C SER A 119 8.48 23.51 41.06
N ILE A 120 8.23 22.75 39.99
CA ILE A 120 8.50 21.32 39.87
C ILE A 120 9.79 21.11 39.07
N PRO A 121 10.95 20.87 39.72
CA PRO A 121 12.16 20.51 38.99
C PRO A 121 12.06 19.08 38.47
N VAL A 122 12.42 18.88 37.20
CA VAL A 122 12.47 17.56 36.57
C VAL A 122 13.77 17.40 35.80
N SER A 123 14.27 16.16 35.76
CA SER A 123 15.46 15.84 34.98
C SER A 123 15.33 14.46 34.35
N ALA A 124 16.05 14.26 33.25
CA ALA A 124 16.14 12.98 32.56
C ALA A 124 17.58 12.66 32.18
N THR A 125 17.92 11.38 32.27
CA THR A 125 19.17 10.81 31.74
C THR A 125 18.88 10.21 30.37
N VAL A 126 19.79 10.45 29.42
CA VAL A 126 19.64 10.11 28.03
C VAL A 126 20.85 9.32 27.55
N LEU A 127 20.61 8.19 26.89
CA LEU A 127 21.62 7.33 26.28
C LEU A 127 21.37 7.24 24.77
N GLY A 128 22.43 7.31 23.98
CA GLY A 128 22.35 7.31 22.52
C GLY A 128 22.20 8.71 21.91
N PRO A 129 22.07 8.81 20.57
CA PRO A 129 22.11 10.07 19.84
C PRO A 129 20.76 10.80 19.85
N ILE A 130 20.33 11.24 21.02
CA ILE A 130 19.17 12.14 21.18
C ILE A 130 19.73 13.53 21.53
N SER A 131 19.48 14.52 20.69
CA SER A 131 20.00 15.88 20.86
C SER A 131 19.08 16.78 21.67
N GLN A 132 17.77 16.50 21.68
CA GLN A 132 16.75 17.28 22.36
C GLN A 132 15.66 16.38 22.91
N VAL A 133 15.13 16.74 24.08
CA VAL A 133 13.96 16.12 24.67
C VAL A 133 12.88 17.16 24.93
N VAL A 134 11.63 16.70 24.96
CA VAL A 134 10.46 17.52 25.26
C VAL A 134 9.90 17.09 26.61
N PHE A 135 9.88 18.01 27.57
CA PHE A 135 9.17 17.83 28.83
C PHE A 135 7.77 18.43 28.74
N SER A 136 6.77 17.69 29.21
CA SER A 136 5.39 18.15 29.32
C SER A 136 4.78 17.76 30.66
N LEU A 137 4.03 18.68 31.26
CA LEU A 137 3.14 18.42 32.38
C LEU A 137 1.78 17.99 31.84
N ARG A 138 1.16 16.98 32.46
CA ARG A 138 -0.15 16.44 32.08
C ARG A 138 -1.08 16.32 33.26
N ASP A 139 -2.37 16.56 33.03
CA ASP A 139 -3.42 16.36 34.03
C ASP A 139 -3.79 14.87 34.24
N GLY A 140 -4.73 14.61 35.14
CA GLY A 140 -5.23 13.26 35.44
C GLY A 140 -5.87 12.54 34.25
N THR A 141 -6.34 13.28 33.23
CA THR A 141 -6.90 12.74 31.98
C THR A 141 -5.84 12.52 30.90
N GLY A 142 -4.63 13.04 31.10
CA GLY A 142 -3.50 12.96 30.18
C GLY A 142 -3.34 14.15 29.24
N ALA A 143 -4.20 15.17 29.37
CA ALA A 143 -4.11 16.41 28.59
C ALA A 143 -2.89 17.22 29.02
N ILE A 144 -2.24 17.88 28.06
CA ILE A 144 -1.03 18.68 28.30
C ILE A 144 -1.43 20.00 28.98
N ILE A 145 -0.73 20.33 30.06
CA ILE A 145 -0.79 21.62 30.75
C ILE A 145 0.44 22.43 30.30
N PRO A 146 0.27 23.54 29.56
CA PRO A 146 1.37 24.40 29.17
C PRO A 146 2.10 25.03 30.37
N PRO A 147 3.39 25.38 30.24
CA PRO A 147 4.20 25.32 29.01
C PRO A 147 4.70 23.91 28.69
N VAL A 148 5.07 23.67 27.44
CA VAL A 148 5.90 22.52 27.02
C VAL A 148 7.33 23.02 26.86
N GLN A 149 8.31 22.28 27.37
CA GLN A 149 9.72 22.71 27.35
C GLN A 149 10.56 21.77 26.50
N VAL A 150 11.15 22.31 25.43
CA VAL A 150 12.14 21.60 24.60
C VAL A 150 13.53 21.93 25.15
N VAL A 151 14.28 20.90 25.52
CA VAL A 151 15.56 21.04 26.22
C VAL A 151 16.64 20.26 25.48
N ALA A 152 17.79 20.89 25.25
CA ALA A 152 18.95 20.22 24.68
C ALA A 152 19.53 19.20 25.66
N VAL A 153 19.94 18.04 25.15
CA VAL A 153 20.64 17.02 25.92
C VAL A 153 22.12 17.39 25.97
N VAL A 154 22.64 17.62 27.18
CA VAL A 154 24.05 17.97 27.40
C VAL A 154 24.65 16.92 28.32
N SER A 155 25.75 16.29 27.88
CA SER A 155 26.45 15.24 28.64
C SER A 155 25.54 14.10 29.11
N GLY A 156 24.54 13.73 28.29
CA GLY A 156 23.57 12.67 28.62
C GLY A 156 22.48 13.09 29.62
N GLY A 157 22.32 14.39 29.92
CA GLY A 157 21.30 14.90 30.82
C GLY A 157 20.46 16.01 30.19
N ALA A 158 19.22 16.15 30.64
CA ALA A 158 18.34 17.27 30.35
C ALA A 158 17.48 17.60 31.58
N SER A 159 17.19 18.89 31.80
CA SER A 159 16.43 19.33 32.97
C SER A 159 15.51 20.49 32.64
N ALA A 160 14.36 20.52 33.28
CA ALA A 160 13.29 21.49 33.10
C ALA A 160 12.67 21.85 34.45
N SER A 161 11.92 22.95 34.50
CA SER A 161 11.16 23.34 35.69
C SER A 161 9.79 23.85 35.30
N PHE A 162 8.74 23.30 35.91
CA PHE A 162 7.35 23.68 35.62
C PHE A 162 6.77 24.47 36.77
N PRO A 163 5.91 25.48 36.50
CA PRO A 163 5.04 26.01 37.54
C PRO A 163 4.11 24.90 38.04
N THR A 164 3.78 24.92 39.33
CA THR A 164 2.78 24.01 39.86
C THR A 164 1.39 24.30 39.27
N PRO A 165 0.66 23.27 38.80
CA PRO A 165 -0.72 23.43 38.35
C PRO A 165 -1.64 23.66 39.56
N ALA A 166 -2.93 23.87 39.29
CA ALA A 166 -3.94 23.98 40.33
C ALA A 166 -3.99 22.74 41.25
N LEU A 167 -4.58 22.92 42.43
CA LEU A 167 -4.81 21.83 43.38
C LEU A 167 -5.52 20.65 42.71
N GLY A 168 -5.01 19.44 42.91
CA GLY A 168 -5.53 18.28 42.23
C GLY A 168 -4.65 17.04 42.35
N THR A 169 -5.10 15.96 41.71
CA THR A 169 -4.46 14.65 41.78
C THR A 169 -4.29 14.06 40.38
N GLY A 170 -3.39 13.09 40.26
CA GLY A 170 -3.22 12.34 39.01
C GLY A 170 -2.31 13.01 37.97
N TYR A 171 -1.67 14.13 38.32
CA TYR A 171 -0.72 14.81 37.44
C TYR A 171 0.47 13.92 37.09
N ARG A 172 1.03 14.09 35.89
CA ARG A 172 2.19 13.34 35.41
C ARG A 172 3.13 14.23 34.63
N ILE A 173 4.42 13.91 34.70
CA ILE A 173 5.46 14.47 33.83
C ILE A 173 5.73 13.46 32.73
N ARG A 174 5.82 13.91 31.48
CA ARG A 174 6.32 13.11 30.37
C ARG A 174 7.56 13.76 29.79
N VAL A 175 8.57 12.93 29.50
CA VAL A 175 9.76 13.30 28.74
C VAL A 175 9.86 12.41 27.51
N GLU A 176 10.14 12.98 26.34
CA GLU A 176 10.25 12.24 25.08
C GLU A 176 11.32 12.83 24.16
N ASP A 177 11.83 12.04 23.23
CA ASP A 177 12.70 12.51 22.15
C ASP A 177 11.93 13.48 21.25
N ALA A 178 12.50 14.66 20.99
CA ALA A 178 11.88 15.68 20.15
C ALA A 178 11.75 15.24 18.68
N ALA A 179 12.63 14.37 18.19
CA ALA A 179 12.59 13.84 16.83
C ALA A 179 11.71 12.59 16.70
N ASP A 180 11.48 11.87 17.80
CA ASP A 180 10.76 10.59 17.84
C ASP A 180 9.92 10.46 19.13
N PRO A 181 8.70 11.03 19.17
CA PRO A 181 7.85 11.03 20.38
C PRO A 181 7.41 9.65 20.86
N SER A 182 7.66 8.59 20.07
CA SER A 182 7.43 7.21 20.51
C SER A 182 8.44 6.77 21.58
N LEU A 183 9.61 7.39 21.61
CA LEU A 183 10.64 7.20 22.60
C LEU A 183 10.45 8.19 23.75
N GLY A 184 9.62 7.81 24.73
CA GLY A 184 9.36 8.64 25.90
C GLY A 184 8.98 7.84 27.13
N VAL A 185 9.05 8.51 28.28
CA VAL A 185 8.72 7.96 29.59
C VAL A 185 7.78 8.91 30.32
N VAL A 186 6.82 8.34 31.03
CA VAL A 186 5.87 9.07 31.88
C VAL A 186 6.16 8.73 33.33
N SER A 187 6.13 9.74 34.20
CA SER A 187 6.28 9.57 35.64
C SER A 187 5.12 8.77 36.23
N ARG A 188 5.32 8.29 37.46
CA ARG A 188 4.20 7.99 38.36
C ARG A 188 3.31 9.23 38.55
N SER A 189 2.06 9.00 38.90
CA SER A 189 1.14 10.08 39.26
C SER A 189 1.60 10.79 40.53
N PHE A 190 1.38 12.10 40.59
CA PHE A 190 1.62 12.92 41.78
C PHE A 190 0.44 13.87 42.04
N ASN A 191 0.40 14.44 43.25
CA ASN A 191 -0.66 15.34 43.69
C ASN A 191 -0.09 16.73 43.98
N VAL A 192 -0.92 17.75 43.79
CA VAL A 192 -0.64 19.12 44.19
C VAL A 192 -1.60 19.52 45.30
N GLY A 193 -1.05 19.80 46.48
CA GLY A 193 -1.79 20.17 47.69
C GLY A 193 -1.56 21.63 48.10
N ALA A 194 -2.43 22.14 48.97
CA ALA A 194 -2.29 23.47 49.55
C ALA A 194 -1.10 23.52 50.53
N ASP A 195 -0.55 24.71 50.74
CA ASP A 195 0.45 24.91 51.81
C ASP A 195 -0.26 24.91 53.16
N LEU A 196 -0.16 23.79 53.88
CA LEU A 196 -0.79 23.61 55.20
C LEU A 196 -0.21 24.57 56.26
N ARG A 197 0.94 25.23 56.01
CA ARG A 197 1.44 26.29 56.90
C ARG A 197 0.54 27.51 56.92
N LEU A 198 -0.18 27.80 55.83
CA LEU A 198 -1.18 28.87 55.80
C LEU A 198 -2.43 28.51 56.63
N ILE A 199 -2.73 27.21 56.77
CA ILE A 199 -3.86 26.70 57.56
C ILE A 199 -3.53 26.70 59.06
N LEU A 200 -2.24 26.55 59.44
CA LEU A 200 -1.79 26.45 60.84
C LEU A 200 -1.26 27.75 61.47
N ALA A 201 -1.42 28.91 60.85
CA ALA A 201 -1.10 30.18 61.51
C ALA A 201 -2.21 30.59 62.50
N GLU A 202 -2.50 29.71 63.45
CA GLU A 202 -3.39 29.94 64.58
C GLU A 202 -2.56 30.57 65.71
N ASN A 203 -2.48 31.90 65.73
CA ASN A 203 -2.36 32.59 67.01
C ASN A 203 -3.79 32.66 67.56
N ASP A 204 -3.96 32.45 68.88
CA ASP A 204 -5.21 32.33 69.69
C ASP A 204 -6.36 33.34 69.43
N THR A 205 -6.27 34.20 68.41
CA THR A 205 -7.24 35.24 68.05
C THR A 205 -7.58 35.32 66.56
N LYS A 206 -6.95 34.56 65.65
CA LYS A 206 -7.21 34.68 64.19
C LYS A 206 -7.07 33.36 63.44
N LEU A 207 -8.11 33.00 62.69
CA LEU A 207 -8.07 31.96 61.66
C LEU A 207 -7.90 32.63 60.29
N LEU A 208 -6.95 32.17 59.49
CA LEU A 208 -6.77 32.61 58.10
C LEU A 208 -7.45 31.63 57.14
N SER A 209 -8.03 32.16 56.07
CA SER A 209 -8.64 31.44 54.96
C SER A 209 -7.56 30.93 54.00
N GLU A 210 -7.93 29.98 53.15
CA GLU A 210 -7.08 29.51 52.06
C GLU A 210 -6.67 30.63 51.07
N ALA A 211 -7.40 31.76 51.06
CA ALA A 211 -7.06 32.96 50.29
C ALA A 211 -6.19 33.97 51.05
N GLY A 212 -5.83 33.69 52.30
CA GLY A 212 -5.07 34.59 53.18
C GLY A 212 -5.92 35.63 53.93
N ASP A 213 -7.24 35.57 53.82
CA ASP A 213 -8.18 36.48 54.51
C ASP A 213 -8.52 35.97 55.91
N VAL A 214 -8.95 36.83 56.83
CA VAL A 214 -9.31 36.42 58.20
C VAL A 214 -10.72 35.82 58.22
N LEU A 215 -10.87 34.55 58.64
CA LEU A 215 -12.14 33.80 58.68
C LEU A 215 -13.04 34.15 59.89
N LYS A 216 -12.49 34.75 60.95
CA LYS A 216 -13.25 35.24 62.11
C LYS A 216 -12.48 36.32 62.86
N GLN A 217 -13.18 37.40 63.24
CA GLN A 217 -12.84 38.27 64.38
C GLN A 217 -13.46 37.71 65.64
#